data_AF-I3UDG1-F1
#
_entry.id   AF-I3UDG1-F1
#
_cell.length_a   1.000
_cell.length_b   1.000
_cell.length_c   1.000
_cell.angle_alpha   90.00
_cell.angle_beta   90.00
_cell.angle_gamma   90.00
#
_symmetry.space_group_name_H-M   'P 1'
#
loop_
_entity.id
_entity.type
_entity.pdbx_description
1 polymer ?
#
loop_
_entity_poly.entity_id
_entity_poly.type
_entity_poly.pdbx_seq_one_letter_code
_entity_poly.pdbx_strand_id
1 'polypeptide(L)'
;MALGHLHGAQAFRQGRIRYSGSPLKYSFSEEKHHKGVLLVDINQDGVAAATALPLHPLHDVRSIEGRLDDLVRAAQTDAHCDDYLLARLTDDHAILDPMGKLRAVYPNLLQMEKPQLYQDETQPLMSAARLRRDEFSLFCDFFEQVSGQPMTQAQSAAMQDVVDNVLKREV
;
A
#
# COMPACT_ATOMS: atom_id res chain seq x y z
N MET A 1 -1.27 0.95 35.70
CA MET A 1 -0.07 1.43 35.00
C MET A 1 -0.46 1.87 33.59
N ALA A 2 -0.19 3.12 33.26
CA ALA A 2 -0.39 3.66 31.92
C ALA A 2 0.94 3.62 31.17
N LEU A 3 0.95 2.98 30.00
CA LEU A 3 2.14 2.79 29.16
C LEU A 3 1.92 3.40 27.77
N GLY A 4 3.01 3.77 27.09
CA GLY A 4 3.02 4.28 25.72
C GLY A 4 3.90 3.42 24.80
N HIS A 5 4.37 3.96 23.68
CA HIS A 5 5.24 3.32 22.66
C HIS A 5 4.51 2.44 21.63
N LEU A 6 3.52 1.65 22.03
CA LEU A 6 2.75 0.85 21.08
C LEU A 6 1.61 1.67 20.46
N HIS A 7 1.47 1.61 19.12
CA HIS A 7 0.42 2.32 18.37
C HIS A 7 -0.94 1.62 18.41
N GLY A 8 -0.96 0.32 18.70
CA GLY A 8 -2.18 -0.43 18.98
C GLY A 8 -2.55 -0.35 20.46
N ALA A 9 -3.81 -0.03 20.76
CA ALA A 9 -4.32 -0.09 22.12
C ALA A 9 -4.33 -1.54 22.61
N GLN A 10 -3.76 -1.79 23.79
CA GLN A 10 -3.62 -3.14 24.35
C GLN A 10 -3.86 -3.12 25.86
N ALA A 11 -4.49 -4.17 26.39
CA ALA A 11 -4.76 -4.32 27.81
C ALA A 11 -4.22 -5.66 28.32
N PHE A 12 -3.48 -5.60 29.41
CA PHE A 12 -2.91 -6.76 30.09
C PHE A 12 -3.38 -6.80 31.54
N ARG A 13 -3.25 -7.97 32.18
CA ARG A 13 -3.54 -8.16 33.61
C ARG A 13 -4.91 -7.59 33.99
N GLN A 14 -5.95 -8.02 33.27
CA GLN A 14 -7.35 -7.58 33.45
C GLN A 14 -7.51 -6.05 33.33
N GLY A 15 -6.69 -5.39 32.52
CA GLY A 15 -6.75 -3.95 32.29
C GLY A 15 -5.95 -3.11 33.31
N ARG A 16 -5.24 -3.71 34.26
CA ARG A 16 -4.39 -2.97 35.20
C ARG A 16 -3.15 -2.37 34.53
N ILE A 17 -2.71 -2.96 33.43
CA ILE A 17 -1.62 -2.46 32.59
C ILE A 17 -2.20 -2.21 31.20
N ARG A 18 -2.08 -0.98 30.69
CA ARG A 18 -2.66 -0.59 29.40
C ARG A 18 -1.69 0.24 28.58
N TYR A 19 -1.68 -0.04 27.29
CA TYR A 19 -1.11 0.82 26.25
C TYR A 19 -2.27 1.58 25.60
N SER A 20 -2.19 2.91 25.56
CA SER A 20 -3.25 3.74 25.00
C SER A 20 -3.38 3.61 23.47
N GLY A 21 -2.32 3.15 22.81
CA GLY A 21 -2.22 3.29 21.36
C GLY A 21 -1.89 4.73 20.96
N SER A 22 -1.73 4.94 19.66
CA SER A 22 -1.69 6.27 19.06
C SER A 22 -3.12 6.81 18.83
N PRO A 23 -3.31 8.13 18.75
CA PRO A 23 -4.64 8.73 18.50
C PRO A 23 -5.12 8.55 17.05
N LEU A 24 -4.20 8.39 16.10
CA LEU A 24 -4.47 8.19 14.67
C LEU A 24 -3.64 7.03 14.12
N LYS A 25 -4.02 6.52 12.95
CA LYS A 25 -3.24 5.52 12.21
C LYS A 25 -2.07 6.23 11.51
N TYR A 26 -0.84 5.74 11.69
CA TYR A 26 0.35 6.33 11.08
C TYR A 26 1.00 5.45 10.00
N SER A 27 0.46 4.26 9.78
CA SER A 27 0.90 3.35 8.71
C SER A 27 -0.23 2.42 8.28
N PHE A 28 -0.11 1.83 7.10
CA PHE A 28 -1.07 0.86 6.57
C PHE A 28 -1.15 -0.44 7.40
N SER A 29 -0.12 -0.77 8.17
CA SER A 29 -0.19 -1.89 9.12
C SER A 29 -1.21 -1.66 10.24
N GLU A 30 -1.59 -0.40 10.47
CA GLU A 30 -2.56 0.02 11.47
C GLU A 30 -3.98 0.15 10.90
N GLU A 31 -4.24 -0.22 9.64
CA GLU A 31 -5.55 -0.13 8.97
C GLU A 31 -6.67 -0.78 9.81
N LYS A 32 -6.38 -1.88 10.50
CA LYS A 32 -7.35 -2.60 11.33
C LYS A 32 -7.36 -2.15 12.79
N HIS A 33 -6.55 -1.16 13.17
CA HIS A 33 -6.51 -0.66 14.53
C HIS A 33 -7.68 0.27 14.81
N HIS A 34 -8.37 0.04 15.92
CA HIS A 34 -9.34 0.97 16.47
C HIS A 34 -8.62 2.02 17.32
N LYS A 35 -8.81 3.29 16.95
CA LYS A 35 -8.19 4.41 17.63
C LYS A 35 -9.15 4.99 18.66
N GLY A 36 -8.60 5.44 19.78
CA GLY A 36 -9.39 5.85 20.92
C GLY A 36 -8.53 6.43 22.03
N VAL A 37 -9.20 7.06 22.98
CA VAL A 37 -8.61 7.46 24.26
C VAL A 37 -9.29 6.69 25.39
N LEU A 38 -8.62 6.60 26.53
CA LEU A 38 -9.17 5.96 27.72
C LEU A 38 -9.53 7.03 28.74
N LEU A 39 -10.82 7.16 29.04
CA LEU A 39 -11.31 7.95 30.18
C LEU A 39 -11.16 7.09 31.44
N VAL A 40 -10.37 7.57 32.40
CA VAL A 40 -10.11 6.84 33.65
C VAL A 40 -10.70 7.62 34.81
N ASP A 41 -11.64 7.01 35.50
CA ASP A 41 -12.24 7.57 36.72
C ASP A 41 -11.48 7.05 37.93
N ILE A 42 -11.06 7.97 38.81
CA ILE A 42 -10.29 7.68 40.01
C ILE A 42 -11.04 8.22 41.22
N ASN A 43 -11.20 7.39 42.25
CA ASN A 43 -11.79 7.75 43.54
C ASN A 43 -10.80 7.48 44.69
N GLN A 44 -11.26 7.56 45.94
CA GLN A 44 -10.43 7.37 47.13
C GLN A 44 -9.82 5.95 47.24
N ASP A 45 -10.43 4.95 46.60
CA ASP A 45 -9.96 3.55 46.59
C ASP A 45 -9.07 3.23 45.36
N GLY A 46 -8.83 4.20 44.47
CA GLY A 46 -8.03 4.06 43.26
C GLY A 46 -8.85 4.15 41.97
N VAL A 47 -8.50 3.35 40.96
CA VAL A 47 -9.20 3.37 39.66
C VAL A 47 -10.58 2.75 39.82
N ALA A 48 -11.62 3.57 39.69
CA ALA A 48 -13.02 3.18 39.78
C ALA A 48 -13.54 2.62 38.45
N ALA A 49 -13.19 3.26 37.33
CA ALA A 49 -13.59 2.84 35.99
C ALA A 49 -12.58 3.25 34.92
N ALA A 50 -12.64 2.57 33.78
CA ALA A 50 -11.85 2.90 32.61
C ALA A 50 -12.67 2.62 31.35
N THR A 51 -13.02 3.68 30.62
CA THR A 51 -13.93 3.66 29.47
C THR A 51 -13.17 4.02 28.20
N ALA A 52 -13.23 3.17 27.19
CA ALA A 52 -12.66 3.46 25.88
C ALA A 52 -13.59 4.40 25.11
N LEU A 53 -13.08 5.56 24.71
CA LEU A 53 -13.78 6.52 23.87
C LEU A 53 -13.18 6.45 22.46
N PRO A 54 -13.95 6.02 21.45
CA PRO A 54 -13.44 5.91 20.08
C PRO A 54 -13.12 7.29 19.50
N LEU A 55 -12.07 7.34 18.68
CA LEU A 55 -11.74 8.51 17.88
C LEU A 55 -12.09 8.22 16.41
N HIS A 56 -12.76 9.18 15.77
CA HIS A 56 -13.13 9.12 14.37
C HIS A 56 -12.31 10.15 13.60
N PRO A 57 -11.31 9.73 12.81
CA PRO A 57 -10.53 10.65 12.01
C PRO A 57 -11.37 11.24 10.87
N LEU A 58 -10.95 12.40 10.34
CA LEU A 58 -11.56 12.99 9.16
C LEU A 58 -11.35 12.11 7.91
N HIS A 59 -10.16 11.53 7.79
CA HIS A 59 -9.77 10.60 6.73
C HIS A 59 -9.16 9.37 7.39
N ASP A 60 -9.66 8.19 7.04
CA ASP A 60 -9.12 6.93 7.55
C ASP A 60 -7.90 6.48 6.72
N VAL A 61 -7.16 5.51 7.24
CA VAL A 61 -6.09 4.82 6.49
C VAL A 61 -6.61 3.45 6.08
N ARG A 62 -6.67 3.20 4.77
CA ARG A 62 -7.19 1.95 4.20
C ARG A 62 -6.42 1.52 2.95
N SER A 63 -6.60 0.26 2.56
CA SER A 63 -6.00 -0.34 1.37
C SER A 63 -7.06 -0.72 0.36
N ILE A 64 -6.81 -0.47 -0.93
CA ILE A 64 -7.64 -0.92 -2.06
C ILE A 64 -6.81 -1.82 -2.97
N GLU A 65 -7.44 -2.80 -3.60
CA GLU A 65 -6.77 -3.75 -4.48
C GLU A 65 -7.63 -4.08 -5.70
N GLY A 66 -7.00 -4.12 -6.88
CA GLY A 66 -7.67 -4.46 -8.13
C GLY A 66 -6.96 -3.91 -9.36
N ARG A 67 -7.61 -4.04 -10.51
CA ARG A 67 -7.14 -3.42 -11.76
C ARG A 67 -7.37 -1.92 -11.73
N LEU A 68 -6.50 -1.16 -12.38
CA LEU A 68 -6.58 0.30 -12.38
C LEU A 68 -7.96 0.82 -12.79
N ASP A 69 -8.50 0.31 -13.91
CA ASP A 69 -9.79 0.77 -14.43
C ASP A 69 -10.96 0.44 -13.48
N ASP A 70 -10.87 -0.68 -12.76
CA ASP A 70 -11.88 -1.07 -11.78
C ASP A 70 -11.80 -0.19 -10.53
N LEU A 71 -10.59 0.13 -10.06
CA LEU A 71 -10.39 1.06 -8.94
C LEU A 71 -10.86 2.47 -9.29
N VAL A 72 -10.57 2.95 -10.51
CA VAL A 72 -11.04 4.25 -10.99
C VAL A 72 -12.57 4.30 -11.08
N ARG A 73 -13.20 3.20 -11.52
CA ARG A 73 -14.66 3.10 -11.55
C ARG A 73 -15.25 3.03 -10.13
N ALA A 74 -14.65 2.26 -9.23
CA ALA A 74 -15.10 2.11 -7.85
C ALA A 74 -15.11 3.45 -7.11
N ALA A 75 -14.11 4.31 -7.38
CA ALA A 75 -13.99 5.64 -6.80
C ALA A 75 -15.23 6.53 -7.02
N GLN A 76 -15.98 6.32 -8.11
CA GLN A 76 -17.18 7.11 -8.42
C GLN A 76 -18.32 6.90 -7.41
N THR A 77 -18.34 5.74 -6.75
CA THR A 77 -19.37 5.36 -5.76
C THR A 77 -18.80 5.27 -4.34
N ASP A 78 -17.54 5.63 -4.17
CA ASP A 78 -16.83 5.50 -2.91
C ASP A 78 -17.05 6.75 -2.05
N ALA A 79 -17.83 6.59 -0.97
CA ALA A 79 -18.11 7.68 -0.04
C ALA A 79 -16.87 8.18 0.72
N HIS A 80 -15.75 7.44 0.65
CA HIS A 80 -14.51 7.71 1.38
C HIS A 80 -13.32 7.87 0.42
N CYS A 81 -13.54 8.52 -0.73
CA CYS A 81 -12.49 8.76 -1.72
C CYS A 81 -11.34 9.67 -1.20
N ASP A 82 -11.60 10.46 -0.17
CA ASP A 82 -10.61 11.30 0.49
C ASP A 82 -9.81 10.58 1.59
N ASP A 83 -10.02 9.28 1.83
CA ASP A 83 -9.19 8.53 2.77
C ASP A 83 -7.72 8.44 2.31
N TYR A 84 -6.82 8.19 3.25
CA TYR A 84 -5.41 7.92 2.95
C TYR A 84 -5.24 6.48 2.45
N LEU A 85 -4.89 6.34 1.17
CA LEU A 85 -4.93 5.04 0.50
C LEU A 85 -3.55 4.46 0.21
N LEU A 86 -3.49 3.13 0.32
CA LEU A 86 -2.56 2.26 -0.39
C LEU A 86 -3.33 1.57 -1.51
N ALA A 87 -2.90 1.72 -2.76
CA ALA A 87 -3.47 1.00 -3.89
C ALA A 87 -2.57 -0.16 -4.33
N ARG A 88 -3.11 -1.38 -4.36
CA ARG A 88 -2.44 -2.56 -4.89
C ARG A 88 -2.99 -2.89 -6.27
N LEU A 89 -2.17 -2.68 -7.30
CA LEU A 89 -2.56 -2.93 -8.67
C LEU A 89 -2.33 -4.40 -9.04
N THR A 90 -3.34 -5.02 -9.62
CA THR A 90 -3.28 -6.41 -10.09
C THR A 90 -3.10 -6.54 -11.60
N ASP A 91 -2.99 -5.42 -12.33
CA ASP A 91 -2.84 -5.42 -13.78
C ASP A 91 -1.60 -6.21 -14.24
N ASP A 92 -1.77 -6.98 -15.30
CA ASP A 92 -0.75 -7.86 -15.87
C ASP A 92 0.19 -7.16 -16.87
N HIS A 93 -0.12 -5.93 -17.26
CA HIS A 93 0.64 -5.13 -18.21
C HIS A 93 1.15 -3.81 -17.59
N ALA A 94 2.07 -3.12 -18.26
CA ALA A 94 2.45 -1.76 -17.89
C ALA A 94 1.32 -0.77 -18.18
N ILE A 95 1.11 0.17 -17.27
CA ILE A 95 0.13 1.24 -17.46
C ILE A 95 0.86 2.58 -17.40
N LEU A 96 0.54 3.47 -18.34
CA LEU A 96 1.01 4.84 -18.33
C LEU A 96 0.31 5.64 -17.21
N ASP A 97 1.14 6.28 -16.39
CA ASP A 97 0.79 7.15 -15.27
C ASP A 97 -0.36 6.61 -14.38
N PRO A 98 -0.21 5.42 -13.78
CA PRO A 98 -1.24 4.83 -12.94
C PRO A 98 -1.45 5.65 -11.66
N MET A 99 -0.36 6.24 -11.11
CA MET A 99 -0.43 7.09 -9.93
C MET A 99 -1.23 8.37 -10.20
N GLY A 100 -1.02 9.04 -11.34
CA GLY A 100 -1.79 10.22 -11.72
C GLY A 100 -3.26 9.90 -11.97
N LYS A 101 -3.54 8.79 -12.67
CA LYS A 101 -4.92 8.32 -12.90
C LYS A 101 -5.67 8.02 -11.60
N LEU A 102 -5.04 7.35 -10.63
CA LEU A 102 -5.65 7.11 -9.34
C LEU A 102 -5.80 8.39 -8.53
N ARG A 103 -4.79 9.28 -8.49
CA ARG A 103 -4.87 10.55 -7.74
C ARG A 103 -5.95 11.50 -8.27
N ALA A 104 -6.35 11.36 -9.53
CA ALA A 104 -7.47 12.12 -10.09
C ALA A 104 -8.82 11.77 -9.43
N VAL A 105 -8.96 10.56 -8.87
CA VAL A 105 -10.20 10.08 -8.23
C VAL A 105 -10.05 9.77 -6.74
N TYR A 106 -8.82 9.56 -6.27
CA TYR A 106 -8.43 9.34 -4.87
C TYR A 106 -7.34 10.37 -4.49
N PRO A 107 -7.73 11.60 -4.10
CA PRO A 107 -6.80 12.73 -3.93
C PRO A 107 -5.69 12.45 -2.91
N ASN A 108 -5.99 11.65 -1.88
CA ASN A 108 -5.11 11.34 -0.76
C ASN A 108 -4.40 9.97 -0.92
N LEU A 109 -4.24 9.46 -2.15
CA LEU A 109 -3.43 8.28 -2.41
C LEU A 109 -1.96 8.53 -2.03
N LEU A 110 -1.51 7.84 -0.99
CA LEU A 110 -0.15 7.97 -0.45
C LEU A 110 0.83 6.99 -1.11
N GLN A 111 0.40 5.76 -1.39
CA GLN A 111 1.26 4.69 -1.87
C GLN A 111 0.57 3.82 -2.90
N MET A 112 1.35 3.29 -3.85
CA MET A 112 0.90 2.33 -4.85
C MET A 112 1.91 1.19 -4.93
N GLU A 113 1.41 -0.04 -5.00
CA GLU A 113 2.21 -1.27 -5.08
C GLU A 113 1.71 -2.16 -6.22
N LYS A 114 2.62 -2.92 -6.83
CA LYS A 114 2.28 -3.98 -7.78
C LYS A 114 2.81 -5.31 -7.22
N PRO A 115 1.97 -6.13 -6.56
CA PRO A 115 2.43 -7.29 -5.78
C PRO A 115 3.26 -8.29 -6.59
N GLN A 116 3.03 -8.43 -7.91
CA GLN A 116 3.79 -9.37 -8.74
C GLN A 116 5.30 -9.03 -8.82
N LEU A 117 5.70 -7.77 -8.63
CA LEU A 117 7.10 -7.36 -8.67
C LEU A 117 7.87 -7.67 -7.37
N TYR A 118 7.17 -7.94 -6.26
CA TYR A 118 7.77 -8.06 -4.92
C TYR A 118 7.72 -9.48 -4.33
N GLN A 119 7.20 -10.47 -5.06
CA GLN A 119 6.86 -11.78 -4.47
C GLN A 119 7.99 -12.82 -4.38
N ASP A 120 9.22 -12.56 -4.85
CA ASP A 120 10.20 -13.65 -5.02
C ASP A 120 11.61 -13.34 -4.43
N GLU A 121 11.70 -13.08 -3.11
CA GLU A 121 13.00 -13.08 -2.39
C GLU A 121 13.48 -14.48 -1.98
N THR A 122 12.64 -15.52 -2.09
CA THR A 122 12.97 -16.87 -1.61
C THR A 122 13.67 -17.79 -2.62
N GLN A 123 13.84 -17.39 -3.90
CA GLN A 123 14.62 -18.14 -4.90
C GLN A 123 15.44 -17.24 -5.85
N PRO A 124 16.70 -16.92 -5.52
CA PRO A 124 17.46 -15.85 -6.18
C PRO A 124 17.80 -16.09 -7.66
N LEU A 125 17.88 -17.34 -8.13
CA LEU A 125 18.20 -17.63 -9.54
C LEU A 125 16.96 -17.63 -10.45
N MET A 126 15.79 -18.02 -9.92
CA MET A 126 14.52 -17.95 -10.65
C MET A 126 13.95 -16.53 -10.64
N SER A 127 14.18 -15.76 -9.57
CA SER A 127 13.76 -14.36 -9.47
C SER A 127 14.47 -13.48 -10.48
N ALA A 128 15.79 -13.60 -10.67
CA ALA A 128 16.52 -12.78 -11.64
C ALA A 128 16.07 -13.00 -13.09
N ALA A 129 15.79 -14.24 -13.50
CA ALA A 129 15.29 -14.54 -14.85
C ALA A 129 13.83 -14.09 -15.06
N ARG A 130 13.01 -14.13 -14.00
CA ARG A 130 11.64 -13.59 -14.00
C ARG A 130 11.65 -12.07 -14.06
N LEU A 131 12.42 -11.41 -13.20
CA LEU A 131 12.61 -9.95 -13.23
C LEU A 131 13.05 -9.48 -14.62
N ARG A 132 14.01 -10.17 -15.27
CA ARG A 132 14.42 -9.85 -16.65
C ARG A 132 13.27 -9.92 -17.66
N ARG A 133 12.42 -10.95 -17.56
CA ARG A 133 11.24 -11.08 -18.43
C ARG A 133 10.21 -10.02 -18.12
N ASP A 134 10.01 -9.71 -16.84
CA ASP A 134 9.07 -8.70 -16.39
C ASP A 134 9.50 -7.30 -16.84
N GLU A 135 10.78 -6.93 -16.71
CA GLU A 135 11.32 -5.67 -17.19
C GLU A 135 11.17 -5.51 -18.70
N PHE A 136 11.58 -6.53 -19.47
CA PHE A 136 11.44 -6.50 -20.93
C PHE A 136 9.96 -6.38 -21.34
N SER A 137 9.07 -7.15 -20.71
CA SER A 137 7.62 -7.08 -20.96
C SER A 137 7.06 -5.70 -20.63
N LEU A 138 7.46 -5.12 -19.48
CA LEU A 138 7.05 -3.77 -19.07
C LEU A 138 7.48 -2.72 -20.10
N PHE A 139 8.68 -2.84 -20.67
CA PHE A 139 9.15 -1.94 -21.73
C PHE A 139 8.37 -2.11 -23.03
N CYS A 140 8.02 -3.34 -23.42
CA CYS A 140 7.19 -3.58 -24.59
C CYS A 140 5.81 -2.95 -24.44
N ASP A 141 5.15 -3.15 -23.30
CA ASP A 141 3.85 -2.57 -22.99
C ASP A 141 3.91 -1.03 -23.01
N PHE A 142 4.96 -0.46 -22.41
CA PHE A 142 5.20 0.99 -22.44
C PHE A 142 5.37 1.51 -23.87
N PHE A 143 6.17 0.82 -24.69
CA PHE A 143 6.39 1.20 -26.08
C PHE A 143 5.09 1.19 -26.88
N GLU A 144 4.28 0.13 -26.74
CA GLU A 144 3.01 0.03 -27.45
C GLU A 144 2.05 1.14 -27.02
N GLN A 145 1.99 1.44 -25.73
CA GLN A 145 1.11 2.49 -25.22
C GLN A 145 1.52 3.90 -25.69
N VAL A 146 2.82 4.18 -25.82
CA VAL A 146 3.31 5.50 -26.26
C VAL A 146 3.30 5.65 -27.78
N SER A 147 3.67 4.59 -28.51
CA SER A 147 3.78 4.62 -29.98
C SER A 147 2.48 4.26 -30.70
N GLY A 148 1.53 3.62 -30.01
CA GLY A 148 0.28 3.10 -30.57
C GLY A 148 0.46 1.86 -31.45
N GLN A 149 1.66 1.26 -31.49
CA GLN A 149 1.94 0.03 -32.23
C GLN A 149 2.89 -0.88 -31.45
N PRO A 150 2.78 -2.21 -31.57
CA PRO A 150 3.71 -3.13 -30.94
C PRO A 150 5.12 -2.96 -31.51
N MET A 151 6.15 -3.29 -30.72
CA MET A 151 7.53 -3.29 -31.20
C MET A 151 7.69 -4.27 -32.37
N THR A 152 8.40 -3.83 -33.40
CA THR A 152 8.86 -4.75 -34.44
C THR A 152 9.88 -5.74 -33.86
N GLN A 153 10.06 -6.88 -34.53
CA GLN A 153 11.03 -7.90 -34.09
C GLN A 153 12.46 -7.33 -33.96
N ALA A 154 12.86 -6.41 -34.83
CA ALA A 154 14.17 -5.75 -34.77
C ALA A 154 14.30 -4.82 -33.55
N GLN A 155 13.24 -4.06 -33.22
CA GLN A 155 13.21 -3.17 -32.05
C GLN A 155 13.19 -3.96 -30.75
N SER A 156 12.42 -5.05 -30.70
CA SER A 156 12.37 -5.98 -29.56
C SER A 156 13.74 -6.62 -29.31
N ALA A 157 14.42 -7.10 -30.35
CA ALA A 157 15.77 -7.67 -30.21
C ALA A 157 16.79 -6.64 -29.70
N ALA A 158 16.78 -5.42 -30.26
CA ALA A 158 17.66 -4.35 -29.81
C ALA A 158 17.40 -3.94 -28.36
N MET A 159 16.14 -3.91 -27.92
CA MET A 159 15.79 -3.59 -26.53
C MET A 159 16.23 -4.70 -25.57
N GLN A 160 16.04 -5.97 -25.94
CA GLN A 160 16.51 -7.10 -25.14
C GLN A 160 18.03 -7.03 -24.93
N ASP A 161 18.78 -6.72 -25.98
CA ASP A 161 20.23 -6.55 -25.90
C ASP A 161 20.63 -5.41 -24.94
N VAL A 162 19.88 -4.31 -24.92
CA VAL A 162 20.14 -3.18 -24.00
C VAL A 162 19.87 -3.57 -22.56
N VAL A 163 18.71 -4.19 -22.28
CA VAL A 163 18.35 -4.68 -20.93
C VAL A 163 19.41 -5.66 -20.42
N ASP A 164 19.83 -6.61 -21.26
CA ASP A 164 20.86 -7.59 -20.92
C ASP A 164 22.22 -6.95 -20.63
N ASN A 165 22.57 -5.85 -21.30
CA ASN A 165 23.84 -5.15 -21.12
C ASN A 165 23.87 -4.24 -19.89
N VAL A 166 22.76 -3.60 -19.54
CA VAL A 166 22.66 -2.76 -18.33
C VAL A 166 22.79 -3.63 -17.08
N LEU A 167 22.08 -4.77 -17.04
CA LEU A 167 22.11 -5.69 -15.89
C LEU A 167 23.46 -6.40 -15.71
N LYS A 168 24.23 -6.60 -16.79
CA LYS A 168 25.61 -7.15 -16.70
C LYS A 168 26.61 -6.16 -16.08
N ARG A 169 26.30 -4.86 -16.03
CA ARG A 169 27.19 -3.83 -15.48
C ARG A 169 26.98 -3.56 -14.00
N GLU A 170 25.90 -4.07 -13.40
CA GLU A 170 25.60 -3.91 -11.97
C GLU A 170 26.16 -5.05 -11.10
N VAL A 171 26.93 -5.97 -11.68
CA VAL A 171 27.68 -7.06 -11.01
C VAL A 171 29.18 -6.78 -11.13
#